data_AF-A0A6I6MZ68-F1
#
_entry.id   AF-A0A6I6MZ68-F1
#
_cell.length_a   1.000
_cell.length_b   1.000
_cell.length_c   1.000
_cell.angle_alpha   90.00
_cell.angle_beta   90.00
_cell.angle_gamma   90.00
#
_symmetry.space_group_name_H-M   'P 1'
#
loop_
_entity.id
_entity.type
_entity.pdbx_description
1 polymer ?
#
loop_
_entity_poly.entity_id
_entity_poly.type
_entity_poly.pdbx_seq_one_letter_code
_entity_poly.pdbx_strand_id
1 'polypeptide(L)'
;MSELDLGLKVASRRLLWRMGYTTRLDVQLRSVGAAERPTAGAAGAAGRSRRSSVPEAFTDLDVLGITVTGGFRLQSAIVDCKTTVKGSTSRMFWVRGVADFFAADAAYMVREKDLSNAARQLTSRLGIAALTSAEVTRLEELHPSHLALDAEPLAWLFQRDKAATVLGTFNGLDKRLKPLLEYREFTYWLAEEHRNPMQLVDELTAVARYLDPRNPHHLALVLDCAWLYLLTLSHAVESLRAAHVADPDRGLQEYLFGGPAGLSEKQGLSRLLEGIKQSGALPDGVHVDLLPSYFPRLRELAIRILTRADSVLPALRLLEFATSVTALGQRIEKPEDMGGLYDDVAAKRAADVVGFLVGTAGLDNGFRARARSLLLGEPMT
;
A
#
# COMPACT_ATOMS: atom_id res chain seq x y z
N MET A 1 24.10 -1.06 -1.31
CA MET A 1 24.11 -1.68 0.03
C MET A 1 23.74 -3.15 -0.15
N SER A 2 24.60 -4.10 0.23
CA SER A 2 24.22 -5.51 0.20
C SER A 2 23.43 -5.82 1.47
N GLU A 3 22.13 -5.71 1.38
CA GLU A 3 21.24 -6.17 2.43
C GLU A 3 21.44 -7.69 2.59
N LEU A 4 21.96 -8.09 3.76
CA LEU A 4 22.46 -9.44 4.03
C LEU A 4 21.33 -10.47 4.07
N ASP A 5 20.14 -10.05 4.48
CA ASP A 5 18.93 -10.86 4.62
C ASP A 5 17.98 -10.78 3.41
N LEU A 6 18.27 -9.98 2.38
CA LEU A 6 17.41 -9.84 1.20
C LEU A 6 17.07 -11.19 0.55
N GLY A 7 17.98 -12.17 0.58
CA GLY A 7 17.69 -13.53 0.10
C GLY A 7 16.53 -14.20 0.88
N LEU A 8 16.49 -14.02 2.20
CA LEU A 8 15.40 -14.50 3.06
C LEU A 8 14.11 -13.71 2.81
N LYS A 9 14.20 -12.38 2.61
CA LYS A 9 13.03 -11.53 2.30
C LYS A 9 12.37 -11.98 1.00
N VAL A 10 13.16 -12.21 -0.03
CA VAL A 10 12.68 -12.64 -1.35
C VAL A 10 12.10 -14.06 -1.33
N ALA A 11 12.73 -14.99 -0.60
CA ALA A 11 12.15 -16.33 -0.39
C ALA A 11 10.82 -16.26 0.38
N SER A 12 10.75 -15.43 1.42
CA SER A 12 9.52 -15.23 2.20
C SER A 12 8.41 -14.59 1.37
N ARG A 13 8.76 -13.62 0.51
CA ARG A 13 7.86 -13.03 -0.47
C ARG A 13 7.25 -14.09 -1.38
N ARG A 14 8.09 -14.97 -1.92
CA ARG A 14 7.67 -16.07 -2.79
C ARG A 14 6.75 -17.06 -2.08
N LEU A 15 7.08 -17.44 -0.85
CA LEU A 15 6.22 -18.25 0.00
C LEU A 15 4.84 -17.61 0.20
N LEU A 16 4.79 -16.33 0.57
CA LEU A 16 3.51 -15.61 0.73
C LEU A 16 2.73 -15.53 -0.58
N TRP A 17 3.40 -15.33 -1.72
CA TRP A 17 2.76 -15.42 -3.04
C TRP A 17 2.17 -16.81 -3.32
N ARG A 18 2.85 -17.91 -2.94
CA ARG A 18 2.26 -19.26 -3.04
C ARG A 18 1.07 -19.45 -2.11
N MET A 19 1.06 -18.79 -0.96
CA MET A 19 -0.02 -18.84 0.02
C MET A 19 -1.22 -17.94 -0.30
N GLY A 20 -1.22 -17.21 -1.42
CA GLY A 20 -2.36 -16.37 -1.80
C GLY A 20 -2.25 -14.89 -1.39
N TYR A 21 -1.06 -14.39 -1.03
CA TYR A 21 -0.86 -12.97 -0.69
C TYR A 21 -0.35 -12.15 -1.90
N THR A 22 -0.63 -10.86 -1.90
CA THR A 22 0.23 -9.82 -2.53
C THR A 22 1.20 -9.31 -1.48
N THR A 23 2.34 -8.76 -1.87
CA THR A 23 3.41 -8.46 -0.91
C THR A 23 4.06 -7.10 -1.09
N ARG A 24 4.69 -6.63 -0.01
CA ARG A 24 5.58 -5.46 0.00
C ARG A 24 6.81 -5.78 0.85
N LEU A 25 7.97 -5.31 0.40
CA LEU A 25 9.22 -5.42 1.14
C LEU A 25 9.50 -4.11 1.89
N ASP A 26 10.18 -4.20 3.02
CA ASP A 26 10.69 -3.08 3.80
C ASP A 26 9.64 -2.02 4.17
N VAL A 27 8.55 -2.46 4.80
CA VAL A 27 7.51 -1.54 5.30
C VAL A 27 7.98 -0.92 6.60
N GLN A 28 8.20 0.39 6.59
CA GLN A 28 8.70 1.10 7.77
C GLN A 28 7.55 1.66 8.63
N LEU A 29 7.62 1.41 9.93
CA LEU A 29 6.71 1.93 10.96
C LEU A 29 7.44 2.99 11.78
N ARG A 30 6.94 4.22 11.76
CA ARG A 30 7.54 5.37 12.45
C ARG A 30 6.50 6.22 13.17
N SER A 31 6.91 7.14 14.03
CA SER A 31 5.98 8.13 14.59
C SER A 31 5.44 9.01 13.49
N VAL A 32 4.16 9.39 13.55
CA VAL A 32 3.67 10.49 12.72
C VAL A 32 4.27 11.78 13.29
N GLY A 33 5.28 12.34 12.62
CA GLY A 33 5.82 13.64 13.01
C GLY A 33 4.71 14.68 12.86
N ALA A 34 4.41 15.41 13.94
CA ALA A 34 3.62 16.62 13.81
C ALA A 34 4.42 17.59 12.94
N ALA A 35 4.02 17.73 11.68
CA ALA A 35 4.44 18.85 10.87
C ALA A 35 3.83 20.10 11.52
N GLU A 36 4.49 20.65 12.52
CA GLU A 36 4.24 22.03 12.93
C GLU A 36 4.45 22.89 11.68
N ARG A 37 3.35 23.28 11.03
CA ARG A 37 3.39 24.32 10.01
C ARG A 37 4.11 25.50 10.65
N PRO A 38 5.20 26.03 10.04
CA PRO A 38 5.87 27.19 10.61
C PRO A 38 4.84 28.31 10.66
N THR A 39 4.44 28.70 11.86
CA THR A 39 3.62 29.89 12.07
C THR A 39 4.44 31.08 11.58
N ALA A 40 3.97 31.72 10.51
CA ALA A 40 4.51 32.97 10.03
C ALA A 40 4.27 34.04 11.10
N GLY A 41 5.20 34.21 12.04
CA GLY A 41 5.06 35.18 13.11
C GLY A 41 6.19 35.26 14.14
N ALA A 42 7.00 34.20 14.33
CA ALA A 42 8.06 34.23 15.35
C ALA A 42 9.40 34.75 14.82
N ALA A 43 9.42 35.98 14.30
CA ALA A 43 10.64 36.73 14.04
C ALA A 43 11.09 37.43 15.33
N GLY A 44 11.75 36.70 16.24
CA GLY A 44 12.36 37.35 17.40
C GLY A 44 12.60 36.47 18.62
N ALA A 45 13.44 35.45 18.52
CA ALA A 45 14.18 34.93 19.67
C ALA A 45 15.32 34.02 19.19
N ALA A 46 16.53 34.56 19.20
CA ALA A 46 17.75 33.78 19.01
C ALA A 46 18.00 32.91 20.25
N GLY A 47 18.25 31.61 20.03
CA GLY A 47 18.93 30.75 21.00
C GLY A 47 18.05 29.76 21.76
N ARG A 48 17.73 28.62 21.13
CA ARG A 48 17.86 27.26 21.70
C ARG A 48 17.42 26.23 20.66
N SER A 49 18.33 25.31 20.35
CA SER A 49 18.18 24.05 19.61
C SER A 49 16.78 23.77 19.04
N ARG A 50 16.59 24.07 17.75
CA ARG A 50 15.55 23.43 16.93
C ARG A 50 15.89 21.94 16.89
N ARG A 51 15.36 21.15 17.84
CA ARG A 51 15.19 19.71 17.64
C ARG A 51 14.29 19.60 16.41
N SER A 52 14.89 19.31 15.27
CA SER A 52 14.15 18.90 14.09
C SER A 52 13.23 17.76 14.52
N SER A 53 11.92 17.95 14.43
CA SER A 53 10.90 16.93 14.67
C SER A 53 10.95 15.88 13.55
N VAL A 54 12.11 15.27 13.34
CA VAL A 54 12.26 14.15 12.43
C VAL A 54 11.46 13.00 13.03
N PRO A 55 10.50 12.43 12.28
CA PRO A 55 9.79 11.23 12.67
C PRO A 55 10.76 10.15 13.18
N GLU A 56 10.54 9.64 14.39
CA GLU A 56 11.33 8.56 14.96
C GLU A 56 10.83 7.22 14.39
N ALA A 57 11.72 6.44 13.76
CA ALA A 57 11.39 5.10 13.31
C ALA A 57 11.21 4.19 14.52
N PHE A 58 10.03 3.57 14.65
CA PHE A 58 9.78 2.59 15.68
C PHE A 58 10.43 1.27 15.29
N THR A 59 10.13 0.82 14.07
CA THR A 59 10.56 -0.47 13.56
C THR A 59 10.22 -0.65 12.08
N ASP A 60 10.67 -1.74 11.46
CA ASP A 60 10.36 -2.14 10.09
C ASP A 60 9.79 -3.58 10.01
N LEU A 61 9.10 -3.86 8.91
CA LEU A 61 8.65 -5.19 8.50
C LEU A 61 9.44 -5.60 7.26
N ASP A 62 10.18 -6.70 7.35
CA ASP A 62 11.01 -7.17 6.24
C ASP A 62 10.15 -7.60 5.03
N VAL A 63 9.04 -8.31 5.30
CA VAL A 63 8.01 -8.61 4.30
C VAL A 63 6.62 -8.46 4.92
N LEU A 64 5.76 -7.71 4.24
CA LEU A 64 4.33 -7.65 4.51
C LEU A 64 3.59 -8.41 3.41
N GLY A 65 2.78 -9.39 3.78
CA GLY A 65 1.79 -10.02 2.92
C GLY A 65 0.39 -9.50 3.23
N ILE A 66 -0.39 -9.20 2.20
CA ILE A 66 -1.82 -8.89 2.31
C ILE A 66 -2.61 -9.87 1.45
N THR A 67 -3.70 -10.40 1.96
CA THR A 67 -4.66 -11.20 1.19
C THR A 67 -6.10 -10.76 1.46
N VAL A 68 -6.99 -11.12 0.56
CA VAL A 68 -8.42 -10.85 0.66
C VAL A 68 -9.13 -12.18 0.84
N THR A 69 -9.81 -12.35 1.98
CA THR A 69 -10.58 -13.56 2.28
C THR A 69 -12.08 -13.34 2.13
N GLY A 70 -12.87 -14.37 2.44
CA GLY A 70 -14.33 -14.32 2.31
C GLY A 70 -14.93 -13.08 2.96
N GLY A 71 -15.80 -12.38 2.24
CA GLY A 71 -16.45 -11.17 2.73
C GLY A 71 -15.66 -9.87 2.56
N PHE A 72 -14.57 -9.85 1.78
CA PHE A 72 -13.56 -8.76 1.69
C PHE A 72 -12.70 -8.57 2.92
N ARG A 73 -12.74 -9.51 3.87
CA ARG A 73 -11.87 -9.41 5.04
C ARG A 73 -10.42 -9.42 4.60
N LEU A 74 -9.73 -8.30 4.83
CA LEU A 74 -8.31 -8.21 4.63
C LEU A 74 -7.61 -8.98 5.74
N GLN A 75 -6.64 -9.79 5.34
CA GLN A 75 -5.75 -10.46 6.26
C GLN A 75 -4.32 -10.09 5.96
N SER A 76 -3.52 -9.92 7.01
CA SER A 76 -2.12 -9.56 6.88
C SER A 76 -1.20 -10.58 7.55
N ALA A 77 -0.05 -10.79 6.91
CA ALA A 77 1.03 -11.62 7.40
C ALA A 77 2.31 -10.80 7.43
N ILE A 78 3.00 -10.74 8.57
CA ILE A 78 4.30 -10.10 8.68
C ILE A 78 5.41 -11.14 8.74
N VAL A 79 6.54 -10.87 8.11
CA VAL A 79 7.74 -11.70 8.17
C VAL A 79 8.91 -10.86 8.62
N ASP A 80 9.63 -11.36 9.62
CA ASP A 80 10.94 -10.87 10.04
C ASP A 80 12.02 -11.84 9.58
N CYS A 81 13.02 -11.36 8.85
CA CYS A 81 14.11 -12.13 8.29
C CYS A 81 15.41 -11.82 9.04
N LYS A 82 16.09 -12.84 9.58
CA LYS A 82 17.36 -12.65 10.30
C LYS A 82 18.39 -13.73 9.98
N THR A 83 19.56 -13.30 9.52
CA THR A 83 20.71 -14.18 9.23
C THR A 83 21.55 -14.51 10.48
N THR A 84 21.50 -13.66 11.52
CA THR A 84 22.31 -13.85 12.74
C THR A 84 21.67 -14.85 13.71
N VAL A 85 22.50 -15.52 14.54
CA VAL A 85 22.07 -16.56 15.50
C VAL A 85 21.68 -16.00 16.87
N LYS A 86 22.26 -14.87 17.28
CA LYS A 86 22.06 -14.32 18.62
C LYS A 86 20.66 -13.70 18.77
N GLY A 87 20.12 -13.76 19.99
CA GLY A 87 18.88 -13.04 20.34
C GLY A 87 17.59 -13.62 19.77
N SER A 88 17.52 -14.93 19.47
CA SER A 88 16.30 -15.55 18.93
C SER A 88 15.08 -15.35 19.82
N THR A 89 15.23 -15.54 21.13
CA THR A 89 14.13 -15.39 22.09
C THR A 89 13.63 -13.95 22.18
N SER A 90 14.52 -12.98 22.31
CA SER A 90 14.14 -11.56 22.33
C SER A 90 13.50 -11.13 21.01
N ARG A 91 13.99 -11.66 19.88
CA ARG A 91 13.40 -11.37 18.57
C ARG A 91 12.01 -11.98 18.42
N MET A 92 11.75 -13.18 18.96
CA MET A 92 10.41 -13.78 18.96
C MET A 92 9.39 -12.92 19.72
N PHE A 93 9.74 -12.42 20.91
CA PHE A 93 8.88 -11.47 21.64
C PHE A 93 8.67 -10.17 20.86
N TRP A 94 9.73 -9.65 20.21
CA TRP A 94 9.62 -8.48 19.35
C TRP A 94 8.67 -8.73 18.16
N VAL A 95 8.78 -9.86 17.45
CA VAL A 95 7.90 -10.20 16.31
C VAL A 95 6.44 -10.25 16.76
N ARG A 96 6.15 -10.89 17.90
CA ARG A 96 4.79 -10.91 18.47
C ARG A 96 4.30 -9.49 18.78
N GLY A 97 5.12 -8.68 19.45
CA GLY A 97 4.75 -7.30 19.78
C GLY A 97 4.51 -6.44 18.55
N VAL A 98 5.28 -6.62 17.48
CA VAL A 98 5.05 -5.95 16.19
C VAL A 98 3.77 -6.45 15.51
N ALA A 99 3.49 -7.76 15.57
CA ALA A 99 2.24 -8.32 15.08
C ALA A 99 1.02 -7.73 15.81
N ASP A 100 1.10 -7.59 17.14
CA ASP A 100 0.06 -6.94 17.94
C ASP A 100 -0.10 -5.46 17.57
N PHE A 101 1.01 -4.73 17.47
CA PHE A 101 1.00 -3.30 17.14
C PHE A 101 0.42 -3.03 15.73
N PHE A 102 0.80 -3.84 14.74
CA PHE A 102 0.32 -3.72 13.36
C PHE A 102 -1.04 -4.40 13.13
N ALA A 103 -1.58 -5.10 14.13
CA ALA A 103 -2.77 -5.95 14.03
C ALA A 103 -2.66 -7.03 12.94
N ALA A 104 -1.51 -7.68 12.83
CA ALA A 104 -1.27 -8.76 11.87
C ALA A 104 -1.97 -10.07 12.25
N ASP A 105 -2.64 -10.72 11.29
CA ASP A 105 -3.30 -12.02 11.49
C ASP A 105 -2.30 -13.18 11.60
N ALA A 106 -1.15 -13.06 10.93
CA ALA A 106 -0.06 -14.03 10.97
C ALA A 106 1.31 -13.37 11.13
N ALA A 107 2.22 -14.04 11.82
CA ALA A 107 3.58 -13.55 12.02
C ALA A 107 4.61 -14.68 11.89
N TYR A 108 5.64 -14.41 11.11
CA TYR A 108 6.71 -15.34 10.78
C TYR A 108 8.06 -14.75 11.16
N MET A 109 8.92 -15.57 11.77
CA MET A 109 10.34 -15.26 11.96
C MET A 109 11.16 -16.25 11.13
N VAL A 110 11.76 -15.77 10.05
CA VAL A 110 12.55 -16.57 9.11
C VAL A 110 14.03 -16.38 9.39
N ARG A 111 14.76 -17.50 9.50
CA ARG A 111 16.19 -17.50 9.80
C ARG A 111 16.96 -18.45 8.90
N GLU A 112 18.25 -18.16 8.74
CA GLU A 112 19.14 -19.05 8.00
C GLU A 112 19.54 -20.28 8.81
N LYS A 113 19.69 -20.13 10.12
CA LYS A 113 20.17 -21.22 11.02
C LYS A 113 19.06 -21.84 11.84
N ASP A 114 19.33 -23.06 12.30
CA ASP A 114 18.41 -23.86 13.11
C ASP A 114 17.99 -23.18 14.42
N LEU A 115 16.76 -23.48 14.80
CA LEU A 115 16.12 -23.06 16.04
C LEU A 115 16.24 -24.16 17.09
N SER A 116 16.56 -23.80 18.33
CA SER A 116 16.54 -24.74 19.44
C SER A 116 15.12 -25.21 19.76
N ASN A 117 14.98 -26.38 20.38
CA ASN A 117 13.66 -26.91 20.80
C ASN A 117 12.92 -25.96 21.74
N ALA A 118 13.65 -25.30 22.65
CA ALA A 118 13.07 -24.30 23.54
C ALA A 118 12.52 -23.09 22.75
N ALA A 119 13.22 -22.66 21.71
CA ALA A 119 12.76 -21.58 20.83
C ALA A 119 11.49 -21.99 20.06
N ARG A 120 11.41 -23.23 19.57
CA ARG A 120 10.20 -23.76 18.90
C ARG A 120 9.00 -23.90 19.86
N GLN A 121 9.25 -24.27 21.12
CA GLN A 121 8.19 -24.30 22.12
C GLN A 121 7.66 -22.89 22.41
N LEU A 122 8.56 -21.89 22.47
CA LEU A 122 8.19 -20.50 22.68
C LEU A 122 7.34 -19.95 21.53
N THR A 123 7.64 -20.28 20.28
CA THR A 123 6.89 -19.76 19.11
C THR A 123 5.44 -20.21 19.13
N SER A 124 5.18 -21.46 19.53
CA SER A 124 3.81 -21.96 19.72
C SER A 124 3.05 -21.19 20.80
N ARG A 125 3.71 -20.81 21.91
CA ARG A 125 3.08 -20.00 22.98
C ARG A 125 2.82 -18.56 22.57
N LEU A 126 3.67 -18.00 21.70
CA LEU A 126 3.51 -16.64 21.17
C LEU A 126 2.57 -16.58 19.97
N GLY A 127 2.09 -17.71 19.45
CA GLY A 127 1.27 -17.72 18.24
C GLY A 127 2.00 -17.17 17.02
N ILE A 128 3.31 -17.43 16.90
CA ILE A 128 4.11 -17.07 15.72
C ILE A 128 4.71 -18.33 15.10
N ALA A 129 5.01 -18.29 13.81
CA ALA A 129 5.78 -19.33 13.14
C ALA A 129 7.26 -18.93 13.11
N ALA A 130 8.16 -19.85 13.41
CA ALA A 130 9.59 -19.63 13.22
C ALA A 130 10.13 -20.68 12.26
N LEU A 131 10.72 -20.22 11.16
CA LEU A 131 11.09 -21.03 10.01
C LEU A 131 12.57 -20.89 9.72
N THR A 132 13.24 -21.99 9.42
CA THR A 132 14.55 -21.98 8.75
C THR A 132 14.37 -21.83 7.23
N SER A 133 15.46 -21.55 6.50
CA SER A 133 15.42 -21.54 5.02
C SER A 133 14.90 -22.87 4.43
N ALA A 134 15.27 -24.01 5.03
CA ALA A 134 14.78 -25.31 4.60
C ALA A 134 13.28 -25.49 4.87
N GLU A 135 12.78 -24.96 5.99
CA GLU A 135 11.35 -25.00 6.33
C GLU A 135 10.52 -24.06 5.43
N VAL A 136 11.08 -22.92 5.01
CA VAL A 136 10.44 -22.05 3.99
C VAL A 136 10.27 -22.82 2.68
N THR A 137 11.33 -23.45 2.16
CA THR A 137 11.25 -24.28 0.95
C THR A 137 10.23 -25.40 1.11
N ARG A 138 10.25 -26.10 2.25
CA ARG A 138 9.29 -27.18 2.50
C ARG A 138 7.85 -26.68 2.56
N LEU A 139 7.61 -25.51 3.16
CA LEU A 139 6.29 -24.92 3.23
C LEU A 139 5.83 -24.45 1.84
N GLU A 140 6.72 -23.92 1.01
CA GLU A 140 6.42 -23.60 -0.40
C GLU A 140 5.92 -24.82 -1.18
N GLU A 141 6.52 -25.99 -0.99
CA GLU A 141 6.10 -27.25 -1.63
C GLU A 141 4.68 -27.68 -1.22
N LEU A 142 4.25 -27.32 0.00
CA LEU A 142 2.89 -27.58 0.49
C LEU A 142 1.84 -26.61 -0.07
N HIS A 143 2.28 -25.54 -0.74
CA HIS A 143 1.43 -24.54 -1.40
C HIS A 143 1.68 -24.52 -2.91
N PRO A 144 1.24 -25.56 -3.65
CA PRO A 144 1.35 -25.56 -5.10
C PRO A 144 0.57 -24.37 -5.68
N SER A 145 1.19 -23.71 -6.66
CA SER A 145 0.60 -22.58 -7.37
C SER A 145 0.47 -22.94 -8.85
N HIS A 146 -0.63 -22.53 -9.47
CA HIS A 146 -0.81 -22.62 -10.92
C HIS A 146 0.00 -21.54 -11.67
N LEU A 147 0.47 -20.52 -10.96
CA LEU A 147 1.30 -19.45 -11.52
C LEU A 147 2.73 -19.94 -11.75
N ALA A 148 3.32 -19.57 -12.87
CA ALA A 148 4.69 -19.91 -13.22
C ALA A 148 5.68 -18.96 -12.51
N LEU A 149 5.81 -19.08 -11.19
CA LEU A 149 6.67 -18.20 -10.37
C LEU A 149 8.16 -18.27 -10.70
N ASP A 150 8.59 -19.28 -11.47
CA ASP A 150 9.97 -19.45 -11.94
C ASP A 150 10.17 -18.98 -13.39
N ALA A 151 9.10 -18.62 -14.09
CA ALA A 151 9.17 -18.08 -15.44
C ALA A 151 9.26 -16.55 -15.42
N GLU A 152 10.18 -15.99 -16.20
CA GLU A 152 10.22 -14.55 -16.43
C GLU A 152 9.08 -14.12 -17.35
N PRO A 153 8.58 -12.89 -17.20
CA PRO A 153 8.95 -11.83 -16.24
C PRO A 153 8.50 -12.02 -14.78
N LEU A 154 7.56 -12.91 -14.46
CA LEU A 154 7.00 -13.04 -13.10
C LEU A 154 8.07 -13.39 -12.05
N ALA A 155 9.04 -14.24 -12.42
CA ALA A 155 10.15 -14.63 -11.57
C ALA A 155 10.99 -13.46 -11.05
N TRP A 156 10.99 -12.30 -11.73
CA TRP A 156 11.73 -11.12 -11.28
C TRP A 156 11.28 -10.60 -9.90
N LEU A 157 10.04 -10.87 -9.48
CA LEU A 157 9.57 -10.58 -8.13
C LEU A 157 10.34 -11.35 -7.04
N PHE A 158 10.85 -12.52 -7.42
CA PHE A 158 11.46 -13.51 -6.53
C PHE A 158 12.97 -13.68 -6.79
N GLN A 159 13.58 -12.80 -7.59
CA GLN A 159 15.02 -12.76 -7.84
C GLN A 159 15.67 -11.66 -6.99
N ARG A 160 16.75 -12.01 -6.28
CA ARG A 160 17.41 -11.12 -5.30
C ARG A 160 17.92 -9.81 -5.92
N ASP A 161 18.59 -9.89 -7.06
CA ASP A 161 19.18 -8.76 -7.78
C ASP A 161 18.09 -7.81 -8.33
N LYS A 162 17.00 -8.39 -8.85
CA LYS A 162 15.84 -7.63 -9.32
C LYS A 162 15.12 -6.93 -8.17
N ALA A 163 14.86 -7.65 -7.07
CA ALA A 163 14.24 -7.07 -5.88
C ALA A 163 15.07 -5.91 -5.31
N ALA A 164 16.40 -6.04 -5.23
CA ALA A 164 17.29 -4.96 -4.81
C ALA A 164 17.18 -3.73 -5.72
N THR A 165 17.08 -3.94 -7.04
CA THR A 165 16.92 -2.87 -8.02
C THR A 165 15.58 -2.15 -7.84
N VAL A 166 14.49 -2.91 -7.66
CA VAL A 166 13.14 -2.35 -7.43
C VAL A 166 13.10 -1.54 -6.13
N LEU A 167 13.64 -2.06 -5.02
CA LEU A 167 13.74 -1.32 -3.75
C LEU A 167 14.56 -0.04 -3.90
N GLY A 168 15.60 -0.08 -4.72
CA GLY A 168 16.43 1.09 -5.03
C GLY A 168 15.80 2.09 -6.01
N THR A 169 14.71 1.75 -6.71
CA THR A 169 14.20 2.52 -7.85
C THR A 169 13.72 3.91 -7.46
N PHE A 170 13.16 4.04 -6.26
CA PHE A 170 12.65 5.32 -5.76
C PHE A 170 13.72 6.15 -5.04
N ASN A 171 14.92 5.59 -4.85
CA ASN A 171 16.04 6.32 -4.27
C ASN A 171 16.61 7.30 -5.32
N GLY A 172 16.73 8.56 -4.94
CA GLY A 172 17.29 9.59 -5.82
C GLY A 172 16.32 10.15 -6.86
N LEU A 173 15.02 9.83 -6.76
CA LEU A 173 13.99 10.60 -7.43
C LEU A 173 14.03 12.07 -7.00
N ASP A 174 13.40 12.93 -7.81
CA ASP A 174 13.32 14.36 -7.54
C ASP A 174 12.85 14.63 -6.11
N LYS A 175 13.59 15.47 -5.37
CA LYS A 175 13.28 15.83 -3.98
C LYS A 175 11.89 16.44 -3.82
N ARG A 176 11.30 16.99 -4.88
CA ARG A 176 9.94 17.52 -4.91
C ARG A 176 8.87 16.42 -4.79
N LEU A 177 9.22 15.17 -5.10
CA LEU A 177 8.36 14.00 -4.90
C LEU A 177 8.42 13.48 -3.46
N LYS A 178 9.36 13.97 -2.63
CA LYS A 178 9.60 13.47 -1.27
C LYS A 178 8.33 13.34 -0.41
N PRO A 179 7.38 14.29 -0.38
CA PRO A 179 6.14 14.13 0.39
C PRO A 179 5.36 12.87 0.02
N LEU A 180 5.16 12.62 -1.28
CA LEU A 180 4.50 11.40 -1.77
C LEU A 180 5.31 10.14 -1.44
N LEU A 181 6.65 10.19 -1.59
CA LEU A 181 7.51 9.05 -1.23
C LEU A 181 7.39 8.74 0.27
N GLU A 182 7.38 9.76 1.12
CA GLU A 182 7.22 9.62 2.57
C GLU A 182 5.81 9.15 2.96
N TYR A 183 4.77 9.61 2.26
CA TYR A 183 3.42 9.11 2.49
C TYR A 183 3.33 7.60 2.19
N ARG A 184 3.79 7.20 1.01
CA ARG A 184 3.77 5.81 0.52
C ARG A 184 4.59 4.85 1.39
N GLU A 185 5.75 5.30 1.84
CA GLU A 185 6.68 4.47 2.64
C GLU A 185 6.29 4.42 4.12
N PHE A 186 5.63 5.46 4.64
CA PHE A 186 5.41 5.60 6.07
C PHE A 186 3.98 5.98 6.45
N THR A 187 3.52 7.17 6.06
CA THR A 187 2.27 7.74 6.58
C THR A 187 1.06 6.85 6.27
N TYR A 188 1.04 6.23 5.09
CA TYR A 188 0.00 5.31 4.66
C TYR A 188 -0.29 4.19 5.68
N TRP A 189 0.78 3.62 6.27
CA TRP A 189 0.72 2.46 7.15
C TRP A 189 0.30 2.78 8.59
N LEU A 190 0.27 4.06 8.94
CA LEU A 190 0.03 4.55 10.30
C LEU A 190 -1.21 5.42 10.39
N ALA A 191 -1.61 6.03 9.27
CA ALA A 191 -2.83 6.79 9.19
C ALA A 191 -4.02 5.89 9.46
N GLU A 192 -5.04 6.44 10.11
CA GLU A 192 -6.33 5.77 10.22
C GLU A 192 -6.84 5.44 8.82
N GLU A 193 -7.22 4.18 8.59
CA GLU A 193 -7.51 3.64 7.25
C GLU A 193 -8.48 4.51 6.44
N HIS A 194 -9.49 5.06 7.11
CA HIS A 194 -10.51 5.90 6.49
C HIS A 194 -10.02 7.22 5.91
N ARG A 195 -8.80 7.67 6.27
CA ARG A 195 -8.19 8.89 5.74
C ARG A 195 -7.48 8.66 4.41
N ASN A 196 -6.99 7.45 4.17
CA ASN A 196 -6.22 7.11 2.99
C ASN A 196 -6.95 7.35 1.64
N PRO A 197 -8.29 7.18 1.51
CA PRO A 197 -8.98 7.46 0.26
C PRO A 197 -8.82 8.92 -0.21
N MET A 198 -8.71 9.87 0.72
CA MET A 198 -8.52 11.28 0.39
C MET A 198 -7.04 11.65 0.37
N GLN A 199 -6.30 11.24 1.40
CA GLN A 199 -4.88 11.61 1.55
C GLN A 199 -4.01 11.16 0.37
N LEU A 200 -4.20 9.95 -0.16
CA LEU A 200 -3.40 9.49 -1.29
C LEU A 200 -3.65 10.34 -2.56
N VAL A 201 -4.90 10.75 -2.80
CA VAL A 201 -5.25 11.64 -3.92
C VAL A 201 -4.62 13.01 -3.73
N ASP A 202 -4.65 13.56 -2.51
CA ASP A 202 -4.06 14.86 -2.19
C ASP A 202 -2.54 14.85 -2.37
N GLU A 203 -1.86 13.81 -1.89
CA GLU A 203 -0.41 13.63 -2.03
C GLU A 203 0.02 13.49 -3.50
N LEU A 204 -0.74 12.75 -4.32
CA LEU A 204 -0.52 12.68 -5.76
C LEU A 204 -0.76 14.03 -6.44
N THR A 205 -1.83 14.73 -6.07
CA THR A 205 -2.18 16.05 -6.64
C THR A 205 -1.06 17.06 -6.37
N ALA A 206 -0.52 17.06 -5.16
CA ALA A 206 0.56 17.96 -4.76
C ALA A 206 1.84 17.82 -5.59
N VAL A 207 2.08 16.61 -6.14
CA VAL A 207 3.29 16.31 -6.93
C VAL A 207 3.02 16.09 -8.42
N ALA A 208 1.76 16.17 -8.87
CA ALA A 208 1.32 15.86 -10.24
C ALA A 208 2.19 16.47 -11.33
N ARG A 209 2.52 17.77 -11.20
CA ARG A 209 3.32 18.53 -12.18
C ARG A 209 4.79 18.08 -12.31
N TYR A 210 5.29 17.26 -11.41
CA TYR A 210 6.66 16.75 -11.44
C TYR A 210 6.74 15.30 -11.95
N LEU A 211 5.59 14.65 -12.10
CA LEU A 211 5.49 13.31 -12.64
C LEU A 211 5.47 13.38 -14.18
N ASP A 212 6.17 12.45 -14.83
CA ASP A 212 6.27 12.36 -16.28
C ASP A 212 6.00 10.91 -16.67
N PRO A 213 4.94 10.61 -17.43
CA PRO A 213 4.57 9.24 -17.78
C PRO A 213 5.62 8.54 -18.66
N ARG A 214 6.51 9.28 -19.30
CA ARG A 214 7.60 8.71 -20.12
C ARG A 214 8.75 8.20 -19.25
N ASN A 215 8.87 8.67 -18.00
CA ASN A 215 9.85 8.16 -17.06
C ASN A 215 9.32 6.86 -16.43
N PRO A 216 9.97 5.70 -16.65
CA PRO A 216 9.50 4.43 -16.11
C PRO A 216 9.41 4.43 -14.58
N HIS A 217 10.30 5.12 -13.87
CA HIS A 217 10.25 5.16 -12.40
C HIS A 217 9.06 5.99 -11.89
N HIS A 218 8.64 7.02 -12.63
CA HIS A 218 7.42 7.77 -12.31
C HIS A 218 6.18 6.92 -12.58
N LEU A 219 6.17 6.14 -13.67
CA LEU A 219 5.07 5.21 -13.96
C LEU A 219 4.98 4.11 -12.89
N ALA A 220 6.12 3.52 -12.50
CA ALA A 220 6.19 2.56 -11.41
C ALA A 220 5.66 3.14 -10.09
N LEU A 221 6.00 4.40 -9.77
CA LEU A 221 5.48 5.08 -8.59
C LEU A 221 3.95 5.24 -8.62
N VAL A 222 3.37 5.60 -9.78
CA VAL A 222 1.90 5.70 -9.93
C VAL A 222 1.23 4.33 -9.83
N LEU A 223 1.85 3.27 -10.35
CA LEU A 223 1.35 1.90 -10.21
C LEU A 223 1.40 1.42 -8.75
N ASP A 224 2.45 1.76 -8.00
CA ASP A 224 2.55 1.47 -6.56
C ASP A 224 1.48 2.23 -5.77
N CYS A 225 1.24 3.50 -6.10
CA CYS A 225 0.14 4.28 -5.52
C CYS A 225 -1.23 3.67 -5.85
N ALA A 226 -1.42 3.12 -7.06
CA ALA A 226 -2.65 2.41 -7.41
C ALA A 226 -2.81 1.10 -6.62
N TRP A 227 -1.72 0.39 -6.33
CA TRP A 227 -1.74 -0.78 -5.44
C TRP A 227 -2.22 -0.39 -4.03
N LEU A 228 -1.63 0.66 -3.45
CA LEU A 228 -2.04 1.20 -2.15
C LEU A 228 -3.49 1.70 -2.16
N TYR A 229 -3.92 2.33 -3.25
CA TYR A 229 -5.28 2.82 -3.36
C TYR A 229 -6.30 1.68 -3.50
N LEU A 230 -5.98 0.61 -4.23
CA LEU A 230 -6.84 -0.57 -4.28
C LEU A 230 -6.95 -1.25 -2.90
N LEU A 231 -5.85 -1.30 -2.14
CA LEU A 231 -5.87 -1.77 -0.75
C LEU A 231 -6.78 -0.87 0.12
N THR A 232 -6.62 0.44 0.03
CA THR A 232 -7.48 1.43 0.71
C THR A 232 -8.96 1.25 0.38
N LEU A 233 -9.30 1.04 -0.88
CA LEU A 233 -10.69 0.78 -1.29
C LEU A 233 -11.19 -0.57 -0.80
N SER A 234 -10.31 -1.54 -0.60
CA SER A 234 -10.68 -2.85 -0.04
C SER A 234 -11.10 -2.72 1.43
N HIS A 235 -10.40 -1.91 2.23
CA HIS A 235 -10.83 -1.57 3.60
C HIS A 235 -12.18 -0.85 3.61
N ALA A 236 -12.36 0.13 2.71
CA ALA A 236 -13.64 0.83 2.59
C ALA A 236 -14.77 -0.15 2.26
N VAL A 237 -14.57 -1.05 1.29
CA VAL A 237 -15.55 -2.03 0.86
C VAL A 237 -15.85 -3.08 1.93
N GLU A 238 -14.84 -3.50 2.71
CA GLU A 238 -15.05 -4.35 3.88
C GLU A 238 -16.01 -3.68 4.89
N SER A 239 -15.77 -2.40 5.21
CA SER A 239 -16.63 -1.61 6.08
C SER A 239 -18.05 -1.45 5.52
N LEU A 240 -18.17 -1.14 4.22
CA LEU A 240 -19.47 -1.05 3.52
C LEU A 240 -20.25 -2.36 3.61
N ARG A 241 -19.58 -3.50 3.44
CA ARG A 241 -20.25 -4.81 3.53
C ARG A 241 -20.73 -5.14 4.93
N ALA A 242 -19.98 -4.72 5.94
CA ALA A 242 -20.34 -4.99 7.33
C ALA A 242 -21.61 -4.25 7.74
N ALA A 243 -21.84 -3.02 7.24
CA ALA A 243 -22.88 -2.14 7.78
C ALA A 243 -23.86 -1.53 6.74
N HIS A 244 -23.50 -1.42 5.46
CA HIS A 244 -24.20 -0.58 4.48
C HIS A 244 -24.39 -1.21 3.09
N VAL A 245 -24.60 -2.53 2.99
CA VAL A 245 -24.80 -3.21 1.70
C VAL A 245 -25.99 -2.63 0.90
N ALA A 246 -27.06 -2.21 1.59
CA ALA A 246 -28.25 -1.65 0.95
C ALA A 246 -28.10 -0.18 0.54
N ASP A 247 -27.18 0.57 1.16
CA ASP A 247 -26.92 1.99 0.89
C ASP A 247 -25.41 2.27 0.90
N PRO A 248 -24.69 1.82 -0.14
CA PRO A 248 -23.25 1.98 -0.23
C PRO A 248 -22.81 3.45 -0.35
N ASP A 249 -23.72 4.36 -0.77
CA ASP A 249 -23.44 5.79 -0.83
C ASP A 249 -23.27 6.36 0.59
N ARG A 250 -24.28 6.15 1.44
CA ARG A 250 -24.22 6.57 2.84
C ARG A 250 -23.06 5.92 3.58
N GLY A 251 -22.89 4.61 3.39
CA GLY A 251 -21.79 3.88 4.04
C GLY A 251 -20.42 4.42 3.66
N LEU A 252 -20.23 4.87 2.41
CA LEU A 252 -18.95 5.38 1.96
C LEU A 252 -18.68 6.76 2.56
N GLN A 253 -19.72 7.60 2.65
CA GLN A 253 -19.62 8.88 3.37
C GLN A 253 -19.26 8.65 4.84
N GLU A 254 -19.92 7.71 5.51
CA GLU A 254 -19.62 7.38 6.91
C GLU A 254 -18.20 6.86 7.06
N TYR A 255 -17.75 5.94 6.19
CA TYR A 255 -16.38 5.46 6.20
C TYR A 255 -15.39 6.61 6.09
N LEU A 256 -15.50 7.48 5.06
CA LEU A 256 -14.57 8.59 4.81
C LEU A 256 -14.39 9.56 5.99
N PHE A 257 -15.36 9.64 6.89
CA PHE A 257 -15.31 10.50 8.07
C PHE A 257 -15.16 9.73 9.39
N GLY A 258 -14.76 8.47 9.37
CA GLY A 258 -14.49 7.68 10.57
C GLY A 258 -15.75 7.21 11.30
N GLY A 259 -16.87 7.08 10.59
CA GLY A 259 -18.13 6.54 11.06
C GLY A 259 -19.29 7.55 11.14
N PRO A 260 -20.46 7.13 11.64
CA PRO A 260 -21.67 7.95 11.69
C PRO A 260 -21.51 9.27 12.46
N ALA A 261 -20.75 9.24 13.56
CA ALA A 261 -20.50 10.40 14.40
C ALA A 261 -19.66 11.46 13.66
N GLY A 262 -18.58 11.04 13.02
CA GLY A 262 -17.72 11.95 12.25
C GLY A 262 -18.44 12.54 11.04
N LEU A 263 -19.26 11.76 10.33
CA LEU A 263 -20.10 12.30 9.26
C LEU A 263 -21.12 13.34 9.79
N SER A 264 -21.77 13.05 10.93
CA SER A 264 -22.71 14.00 11.56
C SER A 264 -22.03 15.32 11.95
N GLU A 265 -20.82 15.26 12.53
CA GLU A 265 -20.03 16.43 12.88
C GLU A 265 -19.69 17.26 11.64
N LYS A 266 -19.24 16.61 10.56
CA LYS A 266 -18.95 17.28 9.28
C LYS A 266 -20.21 17.90 8.67
N GLN A 267 -21.34 17.21 8.69
CA GLN A 267 -22.64 17.76 8.29
C GLN A 267 -23.08 18.97 9.12
N GLY A 268 -22.75 19.01 10.41
CA GLY A 268 -22.92 20.19 11.25
C GLY A 268 -22.04 21.36 10.78
N LEU A 269 -20.76 21.10 10.52
CA LEU A 269 -19.81 22.10 10.06
C LEU A 269 -20.18 22.69 8.67
N SER A 270 -20.61 21.86 7.72
CA SER A 270 -21.08 22.34 6.39
C SER A 270 -22.20 23.34 6.53
N ARG A 271 -23.22 23.02 7.34
CA ARG A 271 -24.38 23.90 7.57
C ARG A 271 -23.99 25.22 8.20
N LEU A 272 -23.01 25.21 9.11
CA LEU A 272 -22.46 26.44 9.69
C LEU A 272 -21.74 27.29 8.63
N LEU A 273 -20.88 26.67 7.82
CA LEU A 273 -20.14 27.35 6.75
C LEU A 273 -21.06 27.90 5.67
N GLU A 274 -22.13 27.18 5.29
CA GLU A 274 -23.17 27.66 4.40
C GLU A 274 -23.90 28.88 4.98
N GLY A 275 -24.21 28.87 6.28
CA GLY A 275 -24.79 30.03 6.95
C GLY A 275 -23.87 31.25 6.94
N ILE A 276 -22.56 31.06 7.13
CA ILE A 276 -21.55 32.13 7.03
C ILE A 276 -21.42 32.63 5.58
N LYS A 277 -21.54 31.74 4.59
CA LYS A 277 -21.54 32.13 3.17
C LYS A 277 -22.77 32.97 2.83
N GLN A 278 -23.95 32.55 3.28
CA GLN A 278 -25.21 33.28 3.07
C GLN A 278 -25.24 34.65 3.74
N SER A 279 -24.50 34.85 4.84
CA SER A 279 -24.36 36.15 5.49
C SER A 279 -23.36 37.08 4.80
N GLY A 280 -22.72 36.64 3.71
CA GLY A 280 -21.74 37.43 2.95
C GLY A 280 -20.35 37.50 3.61
N ALA A 281 -20.11 36.72 4.66
CA ALA A 281 -18.83 36.70 5.37
C ALA A 281 -17.78 35.79 4.68
N LEU A 282 -18.18 34.95 3.73
CA LEU A 282 -17.28 34.19 2.86
C LEU A 282 -17.44 34.64 1.40
N PRO A 283 -16.34 34.74 0.63
CA PRO A 283 -16.41 35.00 -0.81
C PRO A 283 -17.23 33.93 -1.55
N ASP A 284 -17.96 34.34 -2.59
CA ASP A 284 -18.83 33.44 -3.39
C ASP A 284 -18.09 32.23 -4.00
N GLY A 285 -16.79 32.40 -4.27
CA GLY A 285 -15.92 31.36 -4.81
C GLY A 285 -15.48 30.28 -3.81
N VAL A 286 -15.80 30.40 -2.52
CA VAL A 286 -15.47 29.35 -1.52
C VAL A 286 -16.43 28.18 -1.70
N HIS A 287 -15.87 27.02 -2.02
CA HIS A 287 -16.59 25.74 -2.07
C HIS A 287 -16.71 25.17 -0.66
N VAL A 288 -17.93 24.79 -0.26
CA VAL A 288 -18.28 24.38 1.11
C VAL A 288 -18.67 22.90 1.18
N ASP A 289 -18.49 22.14 0.10
CA ASP A 289 -18.88 20.73 0.11
C ASP A 289 -17.95 19.91 1.00
N LEU A 290 -18.55 19.03 1.80
CA LEU A 290 -17.84 18.13 2.71
C LEU A 290 -17.04 17.07 1.97
N LEU A 291 -17.62 16.58 0.87
CA LEU A 291 -17.08 15.51 0.09
C LEU A 291 -16.21 16.11 -1.02
N PRO A 292 -15.13 15.42 -1.41
CA PRO A 292 -14.31 15.89 -2.51
C PRO A 292 -15.13 15.91 -3.81
N SER A 293 -14.78 16.81 -4.73
CA SER A 293 -15.43 16.95 -6.04
C SER A 293 -15.41 15.64 -6.86
N TYR A 294 -14.46 14.75 -6.59
CA TYR A 294 -14.35 13.43 -7.21
C TYR A 294 -15.15 12.32 -6.50
N PHE A 295 -15.90 12.62 -5.43
CA PHE A 295 -16.68 11.63 -4.68
C PHE A 295 -17.60 10.76 -5.56
N PRO A 296 -18.34 11.30 -6.55
CA PRO A 296 -19.17 10.46 -7.42
C PRO A 296 -18.37 9.36 -8.15
N ARG A 297 -17.15 9.67 -8.59
CA ARG A 297 -16.24 8.71 -9.24
C ARG A 297 -15.67 7.70 -8.24
N LEU A 298 -15.39 8.16 -7.01
CA LEU A 298 -14.90 7.29 -5.93
C LEU A 298 -15.96 6.26 -5.56
N ARG A 299 -17.21 6.72 -5.40
CA ARG A 299 -18.37 5.86 -5.14
C ARG A 299 -18.55 4.81 -6.22
N GLU A 300 -18.50 5.23 -7.49
CA GLU A 300 -18.63 4.30 -8.61
C GLU A 300 -17.53 3.23 -8.58
N LEU A 301 -16.28 3.63 -8.34
CA LEU A 301 -15.15 2.70 -8.22
C LEU A 301 -15.32 1.74 -7.04
N ALA A 302 -15.72 2.24 -5.87
CA ALA A 302 -15.97 1.43 -4.67
C ALA A 302 -17.08 0.40 -4.91
N ILE A 303 -18.20 0.78 -5.53
CA ILE A 303 -19.31 -0.14 -5.87
C ILE A 303 -18.85 -1.21 -6.88
N ARG A 304 -18.03 -0.83 -7.87
CA ARG A 304 -17.44 -1.79 -8.82
C ARG A 304 -16.55 -2.81 -8.12
N ILE A 305 -15.74 -2.38 -7.14
CA ILE A 305 -14.92 -3.29 -6.34
C ILE A 305 -15.82 -4.19 -5.50
N LEU A 306 -16.78 -3.62 -4.77
CA LEU A 306 -17.76 -4.33 -3.94
C LEU A 306 -18.49 -5.46 -4.68
N THR A 307 -18.83 -5.25 -5.95
CA THR A 307 -19.59 -6.22 -6.77
C THR A 307 -18.74 -7.37 -7.35
N ARG A 308 -17.40 -7.28 -7.29
CA ARG A 308 -16.45 -8.25 -7.88
C ARG A 308 -15.26 -8.48 -6.95
N ALA A 309 -15.54 -9.02 -5.77
CA ALA A 309 -14.55 -9.27 -4.73
C ALA A 309 -13.39 -10.18 -5.16
N ASP A 310 -13.73 -11.19 -5.95
CA ASP A 310 -12.83 -12.22 -6.49
C ASP A 310 -11.70 -11.63 -7.35
N SER A 311 -11.95 -10.48 -8.00
CA SER A 311 -10.96 -9.80 -8.85
C SER A 311 -9.95 -8.92 -8.08
N VAL A 312 -10.18 -8.63 -6.79
CA VAL A 312 -9.36 -7.67 -6.04
C VAL A 312 -7.94 -8.17 -5.78
N LEU A 313 -7.81 -9.38 -5.24
CA LEU A 313 -6.49 -9.95 -4.95
C LEU A 313 -5.65 -10.17 -6.22
N PRO A 314 -6.20 -10.74 -7.33
CA PRO A 314 -5.48 -10.78 -8.59
C PRO A 314 -5.09 -9.39 -9.11
N ALA A 315 -5.96 -8.37 -8.96
CA ALA A 315 -5.63 -7.00 -9.37
C ALA A 315 -4.50 -6.38 -8.54
N LEU A 316 -4.48 -6.62 -7.22
CA LEU A 316 -3.35 -6.23 -6.36
C LEU A 316 -2.05 -6.91 -6.81
N ARG A 317 -2.07 -8.21 -7.09
CA ARG A 317 -0.89 -8.93 -7.60
C ARG A 317 -0.42 -8.42 -8.96
N LEU A 318 -1.35 -8.10 -9.86
CA LEU A 318 -1.04 -7.50 -11.15
C LEU A 318 -0.38 -6.13 -10.98
N LEU A 319 -0.88 -5.29 -10.07
CA LEU A 319 -0.28 -3.98 -9.78
C LEU A 319 1.13 -4.11 -9.16
N GLU A 320 1.32 -5.04 -8.23
CA GLU A 320 2.64 -5.34 -7.64
C GLU A 320 3.64 -5.80 -8.70
N PHE A 321 3.21 -6.72 -9.57
CA PHE A 321 3.98 -7.24 -10.68
C PHE A 321 4.33 -6.13 -11.70
N ALA A 322 3.32 -5.39 -12.16
CA ALA A 322 3.46 -4.29 -13.11
C ALA A 322 4.39 -3.18 -12.58
N THR A 323 4.28 -2.84 -11.28
CA THR A 323 5.17 -1.91 -10.60
C THR A 323 6.61 -2.38 -10.69
N SER A 324 6.86 -3.65 -10.38
CA SER A 324 8.22 -4.23 -10.36
C SER A 324 8.82 -4.31 -11.77
N VAL A 325 8.08 -4.76 -12.77
CA VAL A 325 8.52 -4.79 -14.18
C VAL A 325 8.87 -3.39 -14.68
N THR A 326 8.00 -2.42 -14.40
CA THR A 326 8.21 -1.03 -14.82
C THR A 326 9.40 -0.40 -14.11
N ALA A 327 9.58 -0.67 -12.82
CA ALA A 327 10.72 -0.21 -12.03
C ALA A 327 12.05 -0.74 -12.57
N LEU A 328 12.07 -1.96 -13.12
CA LEU A 328 13.23 -2.55 -13.79
C LEU A 328 13.48 -1.99 -15.21
N GLY A 329 12.65 -1.04 -15.67
CA GLY A 329 12.69 -0.50 -17.03
C GLY A 329 12.33 -1.53 -18.11
N GLN A 330 11.71 -2.64 -17.72
CA GLN A 330 11.31 -3.72 -18.62
C GLN A 330 9.89 -3.47 -19.15
N ARG A 331 9.51 -4.21 -20.19
CA ARG A 331 8.17 -4.15 -20.78
C ARG A 331 7.55 -5.54 -20.82
N ILE A 332 6.23 -5.56 -20.73
CA ILE A 332 5.41 -6.73 -21.01
C ILE A 332 4.94 -6.55 -22.45
N GLU A 333 5.29 -7.48 -23.34
CA GLU A 333 4.87 -7.38 -24.74
C GLU A 333 3.41 -7.79 -24.88
N LYS A 334 3.01 -8.86 -24.20
CA LYS A 334 1.65 -9.37 -24.24
C LYS A 334 1.15 -9.82 -22.87
N PRO A 335 -0.17 -9.74 -22.62
CA PRO A 335 -0.77 -10.23 -21.37
C PRO A 335 -0.40 -11.68 -21.01
N GLU A 336 -0.20 -12.55 -21.99
CA GLU A 336 0.16 -13.96 -21.76
C GLU A 336 1.55 -14.13 -21.13
N ASP A 337 2.43 -13.14 -21.29
CA ASP A 337 3.78 -13.15 -20.71
C ASP A 337 3.73 -12.98 -19.18
N MET A 338 2.59 -12.66 -18.56
CA MET A 338 2.49 -12.44 -17.11
C MET A 338 2.53 -13.73 -16.27
N GLY A 339 3.01 -14.86 -16.81
CA GLY A 339 3.21 -16.10 -16.06
C GLY A 339 1.92 -16.73 -15.53
N GLY A 340 0.80 -16.56 -16.25
CA GLY A 340 -0.53 -17.01 -15.85
C GLY A 340 -1.23 -16.08 -14.85
N LEU A 341 -0.63 -14.94 -14.50
CA LEU A 341 -1.23 -13.95 -13.59
C LEU A 341 -2.35 -13.14 -14.24
N TYR A 342 -2.36 -13.06 -15.58
CA TYR A 342 -3.31 -12.24 -16.31
C TYR A 342 -4.73 -12.77 -16.19
N ASP A 343 -5.62 -11.88 -15.73
CA ASP A 343 -7.06 -12.07 -15.71
C ASP A 343 -7.68 -10.75 -16.22
N ASP A 344 -8.55 -10.84 -17.22
CA ASP A 344 -9.12 -9.66 -17.90
C ASP A 344 -9.85 -8.73 -16.92
N VAL A 345 -10.59 -9.31 -15.97
CA VAL A 345 -11.39 -8.53 -15.00
C VAL A 345 -10.46 -7.83 -14.03
N ALA A 346 -9.49 -8.54 -13.47
CA ALA A 346 -8.49 -8.01 -12.55
C ALA A 346 -7.61 -6.94 -13.21
N ALA A 347 -7.15 -7.17 -14.44
CA ALA A 347 -6.40 -6.20 -15.21
C ALA A 347 -7.21 -4.93 -15.47
N LYS A 348 -8.50 -5.09 -15.81
CA LYS A 348 -9.42 -3.96 -16.00
C LYS A 348 -9.65 -3.20 -14.68
N ARG A 349 -9.77 -3.89 -13.55
CA ARG A 349 -9.88 -3.28 -12.22
C ARG A 349 -8.62 -2.49 -11.86
N ALA A 350 -7.44 -3.08 -12.03
CA ALA A 350 -6.17 -2.40 -11.82
C ALA A 350 -6.07 -1.12 -12.69
N ALA A 351 -6.41 -1.22 -13.98
CA ALA A 351 -6.40 -0.08 -14.89
C ALA A 351 -7.45 0.99 -14.53
N ASP A 352 -8.63 0.60 -14.01
CA ASP A 352 -9.66 1.54 -13.53
C ASP A 352 -9.19 2.31 -12.30
N VAL A 353 -8.48 1.67 -11.37
CA VAL A 353 -7.89 2.34 -10.20
C VAL A 353 -6.83 3.36 -10.64
N VAL A 354 -5.95 2.99 -11.57
CA VAL A 354 -4.98 3.93 -12.15
C VAL A 354 -5.70 5.09 -12.85
N GLY A 355 -6.71 4.79 -13.67
CA GLY A 355 -7.49 5.81 -14.38
C GLY A 355 -8.27 6.74 -13.44
N PHE A 356 -8.72 6.23 -12.29
CA PHE A 356 -9.30 7.05 -11.22
C PHE A 356 -8.25 8.04 -10.71
N LEU A 357 -7.11 7.55 -10.19
CA LEU A 357 -6.05 8.39 -9.63
C LEU A 357 -5.53 9.43 -10.63
N VAL A 358 -5.28 9.03 -11.88
CA VAL A 358 -4.85 9.95 -12.94
C VAL A 358 -5.85 11.08 -13.14
N GLY A 359 -7.14 10.73 -13.22
CA GLY A 359 -8.17 11.73 -13.49
C GLY A 359 -8.60 12.55 -12.26
N THR A 360 -8.36 12.10 -11.03
CA THR A 360 -8.74 12.86 -9.81
C THR A 360 -7.58 13.71 -9.29
N ALA A 361 -6.35 13.21 -9.39
CA ALA A 361 -5.16 13.95 -9.00
C ALA A 361 -4.61 14.88 -10.09
N GLY A 362 -5.25 14.92 -11.27
CA GLY A 362 -4.82 15.77 -12.39
C GLY A 362 -3.47 15.37 -12.99
N LEU A 363 -3.17 14.07 -13.03
CA LEU A 363 -1.95 13.56 -13.66
C LEU A 363 -2.08 13.59 -15.19
N ASP A 364 -0.94 13.56 -15.88
CA ASP A 364 -0.91 13.44 -17.34
C ASP A 364 -1.60 12.14 -17.81
N ASN A 365 -2.46 12.23 -18.84
CA ASN A 365 -3.22 11.09 -19.37
C ASN A 365 -2.31 9.98 -19.94
N GLY A 366 -1.06 10.27 -20.27
CA GLY A 366 -0.05 9.29 -20.65
C GLY A 366 0.20 8.23 -19.59
N PHE A 367 -0.02 8.51 -18.29
CA PHE A 367 0.03 7.49 -17.24
C PHE A 367 -1.07 6.45 -17.42
N ARG A 368 -2.31 6.91 -17.69
CA ARG A 368 -3.46 6.03 -17.95
C ARG A 368 -3.24 5.22 -19.23
N ALA A 369 -2.78 5.84 -20.32
CA ALA A 369 -2.52 5.15 -21.58
C ALA A 369 -1.46 4.05 -21.41
N ARG A 370 -0.34 4.36 -20.76
CA ARG A 370 0.74 3.39 -20.50
C ARG A 370 0.32 2.28 -19.55
N ALA A 371 -0.42 2.59 -18.48
CA ALA A 371 -0.92 1.57 -17.56
C ALA A 371 -1.91 0.63 -18.27
N ARG A 372 -2.78 1.14 -19.15
CA ARG A 372 -3.68 0.31 -19.96
C ARG A 372 -2.91 -0.53 -20.97
N SER A 373 -1.88 0.02 -21.60
CA SER A 373 -1.02 -0.74 -22.49
C SER A 373 -0.32 -1.89 -21.75
N LEU A 374 0.22 -1.61 -20.57
CA LEU A 374 0.90 -2.59 -19.73
C LEU A 374 -0.04 -3.66 -19.18
N LEU A 375 -1.21 -3.26 -18.66
CA LEU A 375 -2.13 -4.15 -17.95
C LEU A 375 -3.09 -4.88 -18.89
N LEU A 376 -3.51 -4.27 -20.00
CA LEU A 376 -4.54 -4.79 -20.90
C LEU A 376 -4.02 -5.10 -22.31
N GLY A 377 -2.74 -4.85 -22.60
CA GLY A 377 -2.17 -5.02 -23.94
C GLY A 377 -2.69 -4.01 -24.98
N GLU A 378 -3.32 -2.91 -24.54
CA GLU A 378 -3.86 -1.90 -25.45
C GLU A 378 -2.73 -1.11 -26.15
N PRO A 379 -2.90 -0.70 -27.41
CA PRO A 379 -1.92 0.17 -28.06
C PRO A 379 -1.88 1.53 -27.34
N MET A 380 -0.68 2.10 -27.20
CA MET A 380 -0.54 3.48 -26.71
C MET A 380 -1.07 4.44 -27.78
N THR A 381 -2.26 5.00 -27.56
CA THR A 381 -2.87 6.02 -28.41
C THR A 381 -2.66 7.43 -27.89
#